data_AF-Q0AZT7-F1
#
_entry.id   AF-Q0AZT7-F1
#
_cell.length_a   1.000
_cell.length_b   1.000
_cell.length_c   1.000
_cell.angle_alpha   90.00
_cell.angle_beta   90.00
_cell.angle_gamma   90.00
#
_symmetry.space_group_name_H-M   'P 1'
#
loop_
_entity.id
_entity.type
_entity.pdbx_description
1 polymer ?
#
loop_
_entity_poly.entity_id
_entity_poly.type
_entity_poly.pdbx_seq_one_letter_code
_entity_poly.pdbx_strand_id
1 'polypeptide(L)'
;MEIKLFDSELRIMDVLWREGDTTAKKISDILNKQVGWNVNTTYTLIKRCIAKGAIKRSEPNFMCHALIAKEKVQEQETTELINKVFDGSADLLFASLLSRKNLSPEEIERLKQIVNNLK
;
A
#
# COMPACT_ATOMS: atom_id res chain seq x y z
N MET A 1 -10.74 -10.22 10.17
CA MET A 1 -11.49 -9.39 9.20
C MET A 1 -10.46 -8.85 8.21
N GLU A 2 -10.51 -9.27 6.96
CA GLU A 2 -9.58 -8.79 5.94
C GLU A 2 -10.01 -7.41 5.47
N ILE A 3 -9.11 -6.42 5.61
CA ILE A 3 -9.37 -5.05 5.21
C ILE A 3 -8.86 -4.90 3.78
N LYS A 4 -9.75 -4.97 2.81
CA LYS A 4 -9.42 -4.76 1.40
C LYS A 4 -9.48 -3.29 1.05
N LEU A 5 -8.35 -2.73 0.62
CA LEU A 5 -8.24 -1.34 0.17
C LEU A 5 -8.07 -1.27 -1.34
N PHE A 6 -8.81 -0.36 -1.97
CA PHE A 6 -8.67 -0.07 -3.39
C PHE A 6 -7.61 0.99 -3.63
N ASP A 7 -7.13 1.13 -4.87
CA ASP A 7 -6.07 2.07 -5.28
C ASP A 7 -6.24 3.48 -4.70
N SER A 8 -7.47 3.99 -4.69
CA SER A 8 -7.76 5.33 -4.17
C SER A 8 -7.62 5.43 -2.65
N GLU A 9 -7.95 4.35 -1.93
CA GLU A 9 -7.80 4.27 -0.47
C GLU A 9 -6.34 4.01 -0.09
N LEU A 10 -5.62 3.21 -0.90
CA LEU A 10 -4.18 2.99 -0.75
C LEU A 10 -3.40 4.30 -0.86
N ARG A 11 -3.81 5.22 -1.73
CA ARG A 11 -3.18 6.56 -1.81
C ARG A 11 -3.35 7.37 -0.52
N ILE A 12 -4.49 7.26 0.16
CA ILE A 12 -4.72 7.90 1.46
C ILE A 12 -3.81 7.26 2.51
N MET A 13 -3.75 5.92 2.53
CA MET A 13 -2.91 5.19 3.46
C MET A 13 -1.42 5.43 3.24
N ASP A 14 -0.95 5.59 2.00
CA ASP A 14 0.45 5.88 1.71
C ASP A 14 0.89 7.23 2.29
N VAL A 15 0.00 8.23 2.27
CA VAL A 15 0.24 9.49 2.97
C VAL A 15 0.32 9.27 4.48
N LEU A 16 -0.60 8.51 5.08
CA LEU A 16 -0.59 8.23 6.52
C LEU A 16 0.63 7.41 6.97
N TRP A 17 1.04 6.40 6.20
CA TRP A 17 2.23 5.60 6.50
C TRP A 17 3.52 6.41 6.40
N ARG A 18 3.57 7.37 5.47
CA ARG A 18 4.74 8.25 5.28
C ARG A 18 4.81 9.37 6.32
N GLU A 19 3.68 10.05 6.56
CA GLU A 19 3.62 11.24 7.41
C GLU A 19 3.40 10.91 8.89
N GLY A 20 3.00 9.67 9.20
CA GLY A 20 2.46 9.30 10.50
C GLY A 20 1.07 9.89 10.73
N ASP A 21 0.65 9.92 11.99
CA ASP A 21 -0.65 10.46 12.39
C ASP A 21 -0.78 11.93 11.98
N THR A 22 -1.81 12.24 11.19
CA THR A 22 -1.98 13.59 10.62
C THR A 22 -3.45 13.93 10.39
N THR A 23 -3.76 15.22 10.20
CA THR A 23 -5.14 15.69 9.98
C THR A 23 -5.64 15.32 8.58
N ALA A 24 -6.96 15.11 8.47
CA ALA A 24 -7.63 14.96 7.17
C ALA A 24 -7.35 16.13 6.21
N LYS A 25 -7.19 17.35 6.76
CA LYS A 25 -6.81 18.54 6.00
C LYS A 25 -5.42 18.39 5.38
N LYS A 26 -4.40 18.01 6.17
CA LYS A 26 -3.03 17.82 5.65
C LYS A 26 -2.98 16.70 4.61
N ILE A 27 -3.72 15.60 4.80
CA ILE A 27 -3.85 14.54 3.78
C ILE A 27 -4.44 15.10 2.49
N SER A 28 -5.50 15.90 2.59
CA SER A 28 -6.13 16.56 1.44
C SER A 28 -5.16 17.49 0.71
N ASP A 29 -4.40 18.31 1.43
CA ASP A 29 -3.44 19.25 0.82
C ASP A 29 -2.33 18.51 0.07
N ILE A 30 -1.86 17.38 0.61
CA ILE A 30 -0.84 16.53 -0.03
C ILE A 30 -1.40 15.89 -1.30
N LEU A 31 -2.58 15.29 -1.24
CA LEU A 31 -3.19 14.61 -2.40
C LEU A 31 -3.68 15.58 -3.47
N ASN A 32 -4.06 16.80 -3.09
CA ASN A 32 -4.31 17.85 -4.06
C ASN A 32 -3.06 18.14 -4.90
N LYS A 33 -1.89 18.26 -4.26
CA LYS A 33 -0.61 18.53 -4.94
C LYS A 33 -0.11 17.34 -5.75
N GLN A 34 -0.25 16.11 -5.24
CA GLN A 34 0.31 14.92 -5.89
C GLN A 34 -0.54 14.41 -7.05
N VAL A 35 -1.87 14.46 -6.91
CA VAL A 35 -2.80 13.77 -7.83
C VAL A 35 -4.00 14.64 -8.25
N GLY A 36 -4.04 15.91 -7.83
CA GLY A 36 -5.09 16.86 -8.23
C GLY A 36 -6.43 16.64 -7.55
N TRP A 37 -6.51 15.85 -6.48
CA TRP A 37 -7.79 15.60 -5.81
C TRP A 37 -8.31 16.82 -5.08
N ASN A 38 -9.61 17.08 -5.22
CA ASN A 38 -10.29 18.09 -4.42
C ASN A 38 -10.50 17.58 -2.98
N VAL A 39 -10.79 18.50 -2.07
CA VAL A 39 -10.96 18.22 -0.64
C VAL A 39 -12.09 17.21 -0.39
N ASN A 40 -13.21 17.34 -1.09
CA ASN A 40 -14.37 16.46 -0.90
C ASN A 40 -14.07 15.00 -1.27
N THR A 41 -13.30 14.78 -2.34
CA THR A 41 -12.83 13.44 -2.75
C THR A 41 -11.99 12.81 -1.64
N THR A 42 -10.99 13.55 -1.14
CA THR A 42 -10.12 13.06 -0.05
C THR A 42 -10.92 12.72 1.21
N TYR A 43 -11.81 13.60 1.65
CA TYR A 43 -12.64 13.35 2.83
C TYR A 43 -13.60 12.17 2.66
N THR A 44 -14.13 11.98 1.44
CA THR A 44 -14.98 10.82 1.13
C THR A 44 -14.19 9.51 1.24
N LEU A 45 -12.97 9.50 0.71
CA LEU A 45 -12.09 8.32 0.78
C LEU A 45 -11.61 8.05 2.22
N ILE A 46 -11.28 9.09 3.00
CA ILE A 46 -10.96 8.95 4.43
C ILE A 46 -12.13 8.30 5.18
N LYS A 47 -13.37 8.75 4.94
CA LYS A 47 -14.57 8.15 5.56
C LYS A 47 -14.74 6.68 5.17
N ARG A 48 -14.45 6.30 3.91
CA ARG A 48 -14.47 4.90 3.48
C ARG A 48 -13.40 4.07 4.19
N CYS A 49 -12.18 4.58 4.30
CA CYS A 49 -11.10 3.92 5.07
C CYS A 49 -11.47 3.75 6.56
N ILE A 50 -12.16 4.74 7.16
CA ILE A 50 -12.68 4.62 8.53
C ILE A 50 -13.76 3.54 8.62
N ALA A 51 -14.72 3.52 7.68
CA ALA A 51 -15.77 2.51 7.65
C ALA A 51 -15.22 1.08 7.47
N LYS A 52 -14.08 0.93 6.79
CA LYS A 52 -13.35 -0.33 6.64
C LYS A 52 -12.46 -0.69 7.83
N GLY A 53 -12.34 0.18 8.83
CA GLY A 53 -11.46 -0.04 9.98
C GLY A 53 -9.97 0.15 9.68
N ALA A 54 -9.61 0.76 8.53
CA ALA A 54 -8.22 1.03 8.17
C ALA A 54 -7.66 2.30 8.84
N ILE A 55 -8.55 3.26 9.14
CA ILE A 55 -8.22 4.54 9.78
C ILE A 55 -9.07 4.72 11.03
N LYS A 56 -8.45 5.21 12.11
CA LYS A 56 -9.16 5.75 13.27
C LYS A 56 -9.15 7.27 13.22
N ARG A 57 -10.31 7.89 13.48
CA ARG A 57 -10.41 9.33 13.69
C ARG A 57 -10.28 9.65 15.18
N SER A 58 -9.55 10.70 15.51
CA SER A 58 -9.60 11.34 16.83
C SER A 58 -9.83 12.86 16.71
N GLU A 59 -10.25 13.47 17.81
CA GLU A 59 -10.37 14.92 17.95
C GLU A 59 -9.23 15.44 18.83
N PRO A 60 -8.83 16.72 18.69
CA PRO A 60 -9.39 17.73 17.79
C PRO A 60 -8.89 17.62 16.34
N ASN A 61 -9.50 18.39 15.43
CA ASN A 61 -9.04 18.64 14.05
C ASN A 61 -9.13 17.46 13.08
N PHE A 62 -9.96 16.45 13.35
CA PHE A 62 -10.09 15.29 12.47
C PHE A 62 -8.71 14.65 12.23
N MET A 63 -8.04 14.25 13.31
CA MET A 63 -6.78 13.51 13.25
C MET A 63 -7.04 12.08 12.75
N CYS A 64 -6.24 11.62 11.81
CA CYS A 64 -6.33 10.31 11.20
C CYS A 64 -5.12 9.47 11.61
N HIS A 65 -5.41 8.28 12.14
CA HIS A 65 -4.42 7.29 12.55
C HIS A 65 -4.55 6.04 11.69
N ALA A 66 -3.45 5.53 11.15
CA ALA A 66 -3.46 4.25 10.45
C ALA A 66 -3.61 3.10 11.47
N LEU A 67 -4.60 2.23 11.27
CA LEU A 67 -4.81 1.03 12.09
C LEU A 67 -4.21 -0.23 11.49
N ILE A 68 -3.70 -0.14 10.26
CA ILE A 68 -3.08 -1.24 9.53
C ILE A 68 -1.67 -0.83 9.09
N ALA A 69 -0.73 -1.78 9.18
CA ALA A 69 0.63 -1.61 8.69
C ALA A 69 0.68 -1.75 7.16
N LYS A 70 1.63 -1.07 6.52
CA LYS A 70 1.82 -1.11 5.06
C LYS A 70 2.18 -2.51 4.60
N GLU A 71 3.04 -3.18 5.36
CA GLU A 71 3.57 -4.51 5.09
C GLU A 71 2.45 -5.55 5.04
N LYS A 72 1.48 -5.42 5.95
CA LYS A 72 0.31 -6.32 5.99
C LYS A 72 -0.55 -6.20 4.74
N VAL A 73 -0.75 -4.99 4.24
CA VAL A 73 -1.52 -4.77 3.00
C VAL A 73 -0.74 -5.28 1.79
N GLN A 74 0.58 -5.05 1.75
CA GLN A 74 1.43 -5.55 0.68
C GLN A 74 1.47 -7.08 0.61
N GLU A 75 1.56 -7.74 1.75
CA GLU A 75 1.52 -9.21 1.84
C GLU A 75 0.19 -9.74 1.30
N GLN A 76 -0.94 -9.18 1.75
CA GLN A 76 -2.27 -9.59 1.30
C GLN A 76 -2.46 -9.40 -0.22
N GLU A 77 -2.12 -8.23 -0.75
CA GLU A 77 -2.24 -7.95 -2.19
C GLU A 77 -1.30 -8.85 -3.02
N THR A 78 -0.11 -9.17 -2.50
CA THR A 78 0.84 -10.08 -3.17
C THR A 78 0.28 -11.50 -3.21
N THR A 79 -0.25 -12.01 -2.11
CA THR A 79 -0.91 -13.32 -2.06
C THR A 79 -2.11 -13.38 -3.00
N GLU A 80 -2.95 -12.34 -3.03
CA GLU A 80 -4.08 -12.26 -3.96
C GLU A 80 -3.61 -12.26 -5.43
N LEU A 81 -2.56 -11.51 -5.75
CA LEU A 81 -1.97 -11.47 -7.10
C LEU A 81 -1.45 -12.84 -7.54
N ILE A 82 -0.69 -13.51 -6.67
CA ILE A 82 -0.13 -14.85 -6.93
C ILE A 82 -1.27 -15.84 -7.19
N ASN A 83 -2.29 -15.84 -6.34
CA ASN A 83 -3.43 -16.74 -6.46
C ASN A 83 -4.26 -16.46 -7.73
N LYS A 84 -4.45 -15.19 -8.10
CA LYS A 84 -5.34 -14.80 -9.19
C LYS A 84 -4.69 -14.87 -10.58
N VAL A 85 -3.40 -14.57 -10.69
CA VAL A 85 -2.71 -14.39 -11.98
C VAL A 85 -1.73 -15.53 -12.28
N PHE A 86 -1.22 -16.18 -11.24
CA PHE A 86 -0.22 -17.24 -11.35
C PHE A 86 -0.71 -18.56 -10.72
N ASP A 87 -2.02 -18.73 -10.56
CA ASP A 87 -2.65 -19.94 -10.01
C ASP A 87 -2.01 -20.45 -8.70
N GLY A 88 -1.56 -19.52 -7.84
CA GLY A 88 -0.94 -19.85 -6.56
C GLY A 88 0.57 -20.12 -6.63
N SER A 89 1.17 -20.09 -7.82
CA SER A 89 2.59 -20.37 -8.04
C SER A 89 3.45 -19.11 -7.94
N ALA A 90 4.09 -18.94 -6.79
CA ALA A 90 5.06 -17.85 -6.57
C ALA A 90 6.30 -17.99 -7.48
N ASP A 91 6.73 -19.23 -7.77
CA ASP A 91 7.85 -19.52 -8.65
C ASP A 91 7.59 -19.08 -10.10
N LEU A 92 6.37 -19.22 -10.62
CA LEU A 92 6.00 -18.68 -11.94
C LEU A 92 5.99 -17.16 -11.97
N LEU A 93 5.57 -16.50 -10.88
CA LEU A 93 5.68 -15.03 -10.75
C LEU A 93 7.15 -14.59 -10.85
N PHE A 94 8.04 -15.23 -10.09
CA PHE A 94 9.47 -14.92 -10.13
C PHE A 94 10.08 -15.21 -11.51
N ALA A 95 9.77 -16.37 -12.11
CA ALA A 95 10.24 -16.71 -13.44
C ALA A 95 9.81 -15.66 -14.48
N SER A 96 8.56 -15.21 -14.44
CA SER A 96 8.02 -14.17 -15.35
C SER A 96 8.71 -12.82 -15.14
N LEU A 97 8.93 -12.40 -13.90
CA LEU A 97 9.58 -11.14 -13.56
C LEU A 97 11.05 -11.12 -14.01
N LEU A 98 11.77 -12.22 -13.78
CA LEU A 98 13.17 -12.39 -14.15
C LEU A 98 13.35 -12.52 -15.68
N SER A 99 12.42 -13.19 -16.36
CA SER A 99 12.50 -13.40 -17.82
C SER A 99 12.27 -12.12 -18.63
N ARG A 100 11.58 -11.12 -18.07
CA ARG A 100 11.22 -9.87 -18.77
C ARG A 100 12.18 -8.70 -18.52
N LYS A 101 13.15 -8.84 -17.61
CA LYS A 101 14.05 -7.75 -17.22
C LYS A 101 15.50 -7.99 -17.63
N ASN A 102 16.13 -6.97 -18.21
CA ASN A 102 17.58 -6.80 -18.20
C ASN A 102 17.99 -6.37 -16.79
N LEU A 103 18.04 -7.31 -15.85
CA LEU A 103 18.54 -7.02 -14.50
C LEU A 103 20.03 -6.71 -14.57
N SER A 104 20.46 -5.70 -13.81
CA SER A 104 21.89 -5.44 -13.69
C SER A 104 22.58 -6.55 -12.88
N PRO A 105 23.90 -6.74 -13.03
CA PRO A 105 24.65 -7.64 -12.18
C PRO A 105 24.46 -7.36 -10.68
N GLU A 106 24.32 -6.07 -10.27
CA GLU A 106 24.07 -5.72 -8.86
C GLU A 106 22.68 -6.13 -8.38
N GLU A 107 21.65 -6.01 -9.23
CA GLU A 107 20.29 -6.45 -8.90
C GLU A 107 20.23 -7.98 -8.74
N ILE A 108 20.91 -8.72 -9.62
CA ILE A 108 21.01 -10.18 -9.53
C ILE A 108 21.70 -10.60 -8.22
N GLU A 109 22.79 -9.92 -7.85
CA GLU A 109 23.52 -10.24 -6.62
C GLU A 109 22.67 -9.96 -5.37
N ARG A 110 21.94 -8.84 -5.34
CA ARG A 110 20.96 -8.56 -4.27
C ARG A 110 19.90 -9.66 -4.16
N LEU A 111 19.35 -10.12 -5.28
CA LEU A 111 18.33 -11.18 -5.27
C LEU A 111 18.90 -12.50 -4.73
N LYS A 112 20.13 -12.87 -5.13
CA LYS A 112 20.83 -14.05 -4.57
C LYS A 112 21.04 -13.93 -3.07
N GLN A 113 21.45 -12.76 -2.58
CA GLN A 113 21.63 -12.52 -1.15
C GLN A 113 20.32 -12.67 -0.37
N ILE A 114 19.20 -12.14 -0.91
CA ILE A 114 17.88 -12.31 -0.30
C ILE A 114 17.56 -13.80 -0.16
N VAL A 115 17.71 -14.58 -1.24
CA VAL A 115 17.43 -16.03 -1.22
C VAL A 115 18.34 -16.78 -0.24
N ASN A 116 19.63 -16.45 -0.20
CA ASN A 116 20.58 -17.08 0.73
C ASN A 116 20.29 -16.77 2.20
N ASN A 117 19.61 -15.64 2.49
CA ASN A 117 19.22 -15.22 3.82
C ASN A 117 17.88 -15.83 4.28
N LEU A 118 17.14 -16.54 3.42
CA LEU A 118 15.90 -17.26 3.77
C LEU A 118 16.17 -18.61 4.48
N LYS A 119 17.39 -18.83 5.00
CA LYS A 119 17.77 -20.05 5.73
C LYS A 119 17.07 -20.20 7.06
#